data_AF-A0A3N7GS19-F1
#
_entry.id   AF-A0A3N7GS19-F1
#
_cell.length_a   1.000
_cell.length_b   1.000
_cell.length_c   1.000
_cell.angle_alpha   90.00
_cell.angle_beta   90.00
_cell.angle_gamma   90.00
#
_symmetry.space_group_name_H-M   'P 1'
#
loop_
_entity.id
_entity.type
_entity.pdbx_description
1 polymer ?
#
loop_
_entity_poly.entity_id
_entity_poly.type
_entity_poly.pdbx_seq_one_letter_code
_entity_poly.pdbx_strand_id
1 'polypeptide(L)'
;LRSASIEALTIDYLGSSGVKLDVIRNARLSLKIQGQQRQIFIGEILNNNNPDQLIFSVDKNADLLPYLQAKNLLLVLEMQGRQVVYDANFRFRINPVFRVSVGF
;
A
#
# COMPACT_ATOMS: atom_id res chain seq x y z
N LEU A 1 1.91 -7.40 26.56
CA LEU A 1 2.65 -6.90 25.37
C LEU A 1 1.68 -6.42 24.28
N ARG A 2 1.96 -5.31 23.57
CA ARG A 2 1.15 -4.81 22.43
C ARG A 2 1.96 -4.88 21.14
N SER A 3 1.36 -5.32 20.04
CA SER A 3 1.98 -5.30 18.72
C SER A 3 0.95 -5.01 17.62
N ALA A 4 1.42 -4.45 16.51
CA ALA A 4 0.61 -4.25 15.31
C ALA A 4 1.44 -4.55 14.06
N SER A 5 0.87 -5.35 13.16
CA SER A 5 1.47 -5.72 11.87
C SER A 5 0.44 -5.64 10.76
N ILE A 6 0.90 -5.69 9.51
CA ILE A 6 0.02 -5.86 8.35
C ILE A 6 0.01 -7.34 7.94
N GLU A 7 -1.18 -7.86 7.66
CA GLU A 7 -1.40 -9.24 7.24
C GLU A 7 -1.51 -9.35 5.73
N ALA A 8 -2.25 -8.42 5.14
CA ALA A 8 -2.55 -8.37 3.73
C ALA A 8 -2.79 -6.92 3.30
N LEU A 9 -2.52 -6.67 2.03
CA LEU A 9 -2.79 -5.40 1.40
C LEU A 9 -3.09 -5.66 -0.07
N THR A 10 -4.26 -5.22 -0.51
CA THR A 10 -4.62 -5.24 -1.92
C THR A 10 -5.06 -3.86 -2.40
N ILE A 11 -4.94 -3.63 -3.70
CA ILE A 11 -5.64 -2.54 -4.37
C ILE A 11 -6.54 -3.14 -5.45
N ASP A 12 -7.84 -2.85 -5.37
CA ASP A 12 -8.83 -3.33 -6.32
C ASP A 12 -9.16 -2.23 -7.34
N TYR A 13 -9.32 -2.63 -8.59
CA TYR A 13 -9.79 -1.76 -9.65
C TYR A 13 -11.27 -1.43 -9.47
N LEU A 14 -11.63 -0.14 -9.49
CA LEU A 14 -13.03 0.29 -9.43
C LEU A 14 -13.56 0.84 -10.76
N GLY A 15 -12.69 1.22 -11.68
CA GLY A 15 -13.08 1.78 -12.97
C GLY A 15 -12.10 2.82 -13.50
N SER A 16 -12.14 3.04 -14.80
CA SER A 16 -11.37 4.04 -15.53
C SER A 16 -11.98 4.25 -16.93
N SER A 17 -11.38 5.14 -17.72
CA SER A 17 -11.81 5.41 -19.10
C SER A 17 -11.00 4.68 -20.17
N GLY A 18 -9.90 4.01 -19.80
CA GLY A 18 -9.13 3.21 -20.77
C GLY A 18 -7.99 2.35 -20.23
N VAL A 19 -7.69 2.40 -18.92
CA VAL A 19 -6.60 1.60 -18.33
C VAL A 19 -6.99 0.84 -17.07
N LYS A 20 -6.38 -0.33 -16.88
CA LYS A 20 -6.56 -1.16 -15.69
C LYS A 20 -5.27 -1.20 -14.88
N LEU A 21 -5.23 -2.00 -13.81
CA LEU A 21 -4.09 -2.01 -12.87
C LEU A 21 -2.81 -2.62 -13.46
N ASP A 22 -2.89 -3.35 -14.56
CA ASP A 22 -1.75 -3.95 -15.27
C ASP A 22 -0.81 -2.90 -15.90
N VAL A 23 -1.27 -1.66 -16.07
CA VAL A 23 -0.40 -0.54 -16.46
C VAL A 23 0.60 -0.15 -15.36
N ILE A 24 0.33 -0.49 -14.10
CA ILE A 24 1.25 -0.32 -12.98
C ILE A 24 2.17 -1.53 -12.96
N ARG A 25 3.47 -1.32 -13.21
CA ARG A 25 4.48 -2.38 -13.20
C ARG A 25 4.89 -2.73 -11.78
N ASN A 26 5.28 -1.72 -11.03
CA ASN A 26 5.77 -1.87 -9.66
C ASN A 26 5.06 -0.86 -8.77
N ALA A 27 4.86 -1.23 -7.51
CA ALA A 27 4.35 -0.32 -6.50
C ALA A 27 5.03 -0.58 -5.17
N ARG A 28 5.24 0.47 -4.38
CA ARG A 28 5.76 0.39 -3.03
C ARG A 28 4.82 1.15 -2.10
N LEU A 29 4.45 0.51 -1.00
CA LEU A 29 3.70 1.14 0.07
C LEU A 29 4.60 1.30 1.29
N SER A 30 4.57 2.51 1.86
CA SER A 30 5.25 2.84 3.10
C SER A 30 4.35 3.67 4.01
N LEU A 31 4.61 3.63 5.33
CA LEU A 31 4.04 4.59 6.28
C LEU A 31 5.08 5.62 6.68
N LYS A 32 4.64 6.86 6.90
CA LYS A 32 5.48 7.98 7.31
C LYS A 32 4.75 8.82 8.34
N ILE A 33 5.45 9.38 9.32
CA ILE A 33 4.89 10.41 10.20
C ILE A 33 5.24 11.77 9.62
N GLN A 34 4.27 12.67 9.47
CA GLN A 34 4.51 14.02 8.97
C GLN A 34 5.61 14.73 9.78
N GLY A 35 6.55 15.37 9.10
CA GLY A 35 7.72 16.03 9.71
C GLY A 35 8.90 15.10 10.00
N GLN A 36 8.74 13.77 9.90
CA GLN A 36 9.86 12.83 9.97
C GLN A 36 10.36 12.47 8.58
N GLN A 37 11.68 12.22 8.46
CA GLN A 37 12.28 11.76 7.20
C GLN A 37 12.11 10.24 6.99
N ARG A 38 12.06 9.48 8.09
CA ARG A 38 12.00 8.02 8.05
C ARG A 38 10.62 7.56 7.56
N GLN A 39 10.64 6.59 6.66
CA GLN A 39 9.47 5.81 6.25
C GLN A 39 9.68 4.36 6.70
N ILE A 40 8.61 3.69 7.11
CA ILE A 40 8.61 2.25 7.30
C ILE A 40 7.99 1.58 6.08
N PHE A 41 8.72 0.61 5.54
CA PHE A 41 8.24 -0.22 4.44
C PHE A 41 7.09 -1.10 4.93
N ILE A 42 6.04 -1.22 4.11
CA ILE A 42 4.87 -2.06 4.39
C ILE A 42 4.79 -3.23 3.43
N GLY A 43 5.05 -2.98 2.15
CA GLY A 43 5.00 -4.00 1.13
C GLY A 43 5.25 -3.45 -0.25
N GLU A 44 5.48 -4.36 -1.18
CA GLU A 44 5.70 -4.01 -2.59
C GLU A 44 5.01 -4.95 -3.55
N ILE A 45 4.92 -4.49 -4.77
CA ILE A 45 4.51 -5.24 -5.94
C ILE A 45 5.62 -5.12 -6.96
N LEU A 46 6.04 -6.26 -7.48
CA LEU A 46 7.06 -6.34 -8.52
C LEU A 46 6.43 -6.97 -9.77
N ASN A 47 6.58 -6.28 -10.89
CA ASN A 47 6.19 -6.75 -12.21
C ASN A 47 4.71 -7.21 -12.33
N ASN A 48 3.77 -6.44 -11.78
CA ASN A 48 2.34 -6.76 -11.87
C ASN A 48 1.86 -6.92 -13.32
N ASN A 49 1.06 -7.95 -13.54
CA ASN A 49 0.37 -8.23 -14.79
C ASN A 49 -1.14 -8.44 -14.58
N ASN A 50 -1.63 -8.29 -13.34
CA ASN A 50 -3.04 -8.46 -13.02
C ASN A 50 -3.78 -7.13 -13.27
N PRO A 51 -4.79 -7.13 -14.15
CA PRO A 51 -5.53 -5.93 -14.50
C PRO A 51 -6.57 -5.51 -13.43
N ASP A 52 -7.02 -6.44 -12.60
CA ASP A 52 -8.16 -6.22 -11.70
C ASP A 52 -7.74 -6.03 -10.24
N GLN A 53 -6.56 -6.52 -9.86
CA GLN A 53 -6.04 -6.40 -8.51
C GLN A 53 -4.52 -6.29 -8.45
N LEU A 54 -4.05 -5.45 -7.53
CA LEU A 54 -2.67 -5.35 -7.08
C LEU A 54 -2.55 -6.05 -5.72
N ILE A 55 -1.77 -7.11 -5.63
CA ILE A 55 -1.57 -7.88 -4.39
C ILE A 55 -0.16 -7.63 -3.88
N PHE A 56 -0.04 -6.97 -2.73
CA PHE A 56 1.26 -6.62 -2.17
C PHE A 56 1.89 -7.80 -1.44
N SER A 57 3.19 -8.01 -1.66
CA SER A 57 4.06 -8.78 -0.79
C SER A 57 4.36 -7.93 0.45
N VAL A 58 3.69 -8.22 1.56
CA VAL A 58 3.80 -7.44 2.79
C VAL A 58 4.96 -7.86 3.68
N ASP A 59 5.58 -6.91 4.36
CA ASP A 59 6.55 -7.16 5.42
C ASP A 59 5.84 -7.50 6.74
N LYS A 60 5.78 -8.79 7.07
CA LYS A 60 5.15 -9.29 8.29
C LYS A 60 5.94 -8.97 9.56
N ASN A 61 7.20 -8.54 9.43
CA ASN A 61 8.07 -8.22 10.56
C ASN A 61 8.08 -6.73 10.88
N ALA A 62 7.44 -5.89 10.06
CA ALA A 62 7.36 -4.47 10.30
C ALA A 62 6.55 -4.18 11.58
N ASP A 63 7.18 -3.53 12.56
CA ASP A 63 6.48 -3.03 13.75
C ASP A 63 5.76 -1.72 13.42
N LEU A 64 4.45 -1.82 13.23
CA LEU A 64 3.61 -0.71 12.83
C LEU A 64 3.04 0.07 14.02
N LEU A 65 3.21 -0.43 15.24
CA LEU A 65 2.58 0.17 16.42
C LEU A 65 2.94 1.65 16.62
N PRO A 66 4.21 2.09 16.50
CA PRO A 66 4.57 3.50 16.65
C PRO A 66 3.92 4.41 15.59
N TYR A 67 3.72 3.87 14.38
CA TYR A 67 3.15 4.62 13.26
C TYR A 67 1.63 4.72 13.38
N LEU A 68 0.95 3.63 13.74
CA LEU A 68 -0.50 3.59 13.91
C LEU A 68 -1.00 4.40 15.13
N GLN A 69 -0.12 4.67 16.09
CA GLN A 69 -0.42 5.57 17.22
C GLN A 69 -0.22 7.05 16.89
N ALA A 70 0.44 7.37 15.77
CA ALA A 70 0.75 8.74 15.42
C ALA A 70 -0.50 9.48 14.88
N LYS A 71 -0.70 10.72 15.33
CA LYS A 71 -1.82 11.57 14.86
C LYS A 71 -1.64 12.07 13.41
N ASN A 72 -0.41 12.13 12.92
CA ASN A 72 -0.06 12.66 11.61
C ASN A 72 0.54 11.57 10.71
N LEU A 73 -0.10 10.39 10.70
CA LEU A 73 0.29 9.27 9.86
C LEU A 73 -0.04 9.56 8.39
N LEU A 74 0.92 9.30 7.51
CA LEU A 74 0.80 9.40 6.07
C LEU A 74 1.01 8.01 5.46
N LEU A 75 0.10 7.65 4.56
CA LEU A 75 0.26 6.52 3.66
C LEU A 75 0.96 7.00 2.39
N VAL A 76 2.11 6.43 2.07
CA VAL A 76 2.89 6.79 0.87
C VAL A 76 2.82 5.63 -0.11
N LEU A 77 2.18 5.88 -1.26
CA LEU A 77 2.09 4.95 -2.37
C LEU A 77 2.94 5.48 -3.53
N GLU A 78 4.00 4.76 -3.85
CA GLU A 78 4.87 5.04 -5.00
C GLU A 78 4.55 4.02 -6.09
N MET A 79 4.31 4.49 -7.31
CA MET A 79 3.93 3.62 -8.44
C MET A 79 4.82 3.89 -9.65
N GLN A 80 5.26 2.81 -10.27
CA GLN A 80 5.99 2.84 -11.54
C GLN A 80 5.13 2.18 -12.62
N GLY A 81 4.72 2.95 -13.62
CA GLY A 81 4.00 2.44 -14.79
C GLY A 81 4.88 1.65 -15.76
N ARG A 82 4.27 0.79 -16.57
CA ARG A 82 4.90 0.16 -17.75
C ARG A 82 5.03 1.13 -18.93
N GLN A 83 4.15 2.12 -18.97
CA GLN A 83 4.02 3.11 -20.02
C GLN A 83 3.43 4.40 -19.43
N VAL A 84 3.67 5.53 -20.10
CA VAL A 84 3.03 6.80 -19.75
C VAL A 84 1.60 6.75 -20.28
N VAL A 85 0.62 6.73 -19.38
CA VAL A 85 -0.80 6.83 -19.74
C VAL A 85 -1.46 7.85 -18.83
N TYR A 86 -2.33 8.65 -19.43
CA TYR A 86 -3.18 9.59 -18.72
C TYR A 86 -4.62 9.06 -18.73
N ASP A 87 -5.19 8.85 -17.54
CA ASP A 87 -6.61 8.52 -17.37
C ASP A 87 -7.19 9.42 -16.28
N ALA A 88 -8.06 10.35 -16.70
CA ALA A 88 -8.66 11.34 -15.80
C ALA A 88 -9.63 10.74 -14.78
N ASN A 89 -10.08 9.49 -14.99
CA ASN A 89 -11.13 8.84 -14.20
C ASN A 89 -10.66 7.53 -13.55
N PHE A 90 -9.34 7.35 -13.37
CA PHE A 90 -8.80 6.16 -12.74
C PHE A 90 -9.20 6.08 -11.25
N ARG A 91 -9.97 5.05 -10.90
CA ARG A 91 -10.48 4.81 -9.54
C ARG A 91 -10.05 3.43 -9.06
N PHE A 92 -9.60 3.37 -7.81
CA PHE A 92 -9.19 2.16 -7.14
C PHE A 92 -9.55 2.21 -5.66
N ARG A 93 -9.58 1.04 -5.00
CA ARG A 93 -9.77 0.91 -3.55
C ARG A 93 -8.53 0.28 -2.94
N ILE A 94 -8.03 0.85 -1.85
CA ILE A 94 -6.96 0.23 -1.04
C ILE A 94 -7.61 -0.56 0.09
N ASN A 95 -7.27 -1.83 0.25
CA ASN A 95 -7.79 -2.71 1.30
C ASN A 95 -6.64 -3.22 2.19
N PRO A 96 -6.27 -2.47 3.25
CA PRO A 96 -5.30 -2.95 4.22
C PRO A 96 -5.97 -3.86 5.26
N VAL A 97 -5.29 -4.93 5.66
CA VAL A 97 -5.68 -5.80 6.78
C VAL A 97 -4.59 -5.74 7.84
N PHE A 98 -4.90 -5.15 8.98
CA PHE A 98 -3.97 -5.08 10.12
C PHE A 98 -4.29 -6.16 11.13
N ARG A 99 -3.25 -6.76 11.71
CA ARG A 99 -3.35 -7.60 12.91
C ARG A 99 -2.84 -6.80 14.10
N VAL A 100 -3.66 -6.67 15.13
CA VAL A 100 -3.30 -6.02 16.39
C VAL A 100 -3.43 -7.05 17.50
N SER A 101 -2.35 -7.26 18.23
CA SER A 101 -2.32 -8.18 19.37
C SER A 101 -2.12 -7.39 20.66
N VAL A 102 -2.96 -7.67 21.67
CA VAL A 102 -2.85 -7.12 23.02
C VAL A 102 -2.81 -8.30 23.98
N GLY A 103 -1.65 -8.59 24.54
CA GLY A 103 -1.45 -9.58 25.60
C GLY A 103 -1.24 -8.91 26.95
N PHE A 104 -1.58 -9.62 28.02
CA PHE A 104 -1.18 -9.32 29.38
C PHE A 104 0.28 -9.71 29.58
#